data_AF-A0A2A5SPY7-F1
#
_entry.id   AF-A0A2A5SPY7-F1
#
_cell.length_a   1.000
_cell.length_b   1.000
_cell.length_c   1.000
_cell.angle_alpha   90.00
_cell.angle_beta   90.00
_cell.angle_gamma   90.00
#
_symmetry.space_group_name_H-M   'P 1'
#
loop_
_entity.id
_entity.type
_entity.pdbx_description
1 polymer ?
#
loop_
_entity_poly.entity_id
_entity_poly.type
_entity_poly.pdbx_seq_one_letter_code
_entity_poly.pdbx_strand_id
1 'polypeptide(L)'
;MEIKVRTLTDEQVKNLDQIAKENKLSRERLLSKIISEYLDGKNFLVAHRTFFKEEVAKIIPTLEKNNQVMERALTFLEEEQAHGD
;
A
#
# COMPACT_ATOMS: atom_id res chain seq x y z
N MET A 1 14.11 -6.59 -3.92
CA MET A 1 13.10 -6.93 -4.94
C MET A 1 13.51 -6.20 -6.21
N GLU A 2 14.03 -6.90 -7.23
CA GLU A 2 14.38 -6.26 -8.51
C GLU A 2 13.10 -6.10 -9.35
N ILE A 3 12.72 -4.85 -9.61
CA ILE A 3 11.62 -4.57 -10.53
C ILE A 3 12.14 -4.80 -11.94
N LYS A 4 11.84 -5.97 -12.52
CA LYS A 4 12.11 -6.22 -13.94
C LYS A 4 11.23 -5.31 -14.78
N VAL A 5 11.82 -4.27 -15.37
CA VAL A 5 11.15 -3.39 -16.32
C VAL A 5 10.95 -4.17 -17.62
N ARG A 6 9.71 -4.60 -17.88
CA ARG A 6 9.35 -5.24 -19.16
C ARG A 6 9.23 -4.15 -20.23
N THR A 7 9.89 -4.35 -21.37
CA THR A 7 9.65 -3.60 -22.60
C THR A 7 8.37 -4.09 -23.30
N LEU A 8 7.61 -3.15 -23.85
CA LEU A 8 6.45 -3.45 -24.70
C LEU A 8 6.93 -4.05 -26.03
N THR A 9 6.21 -5.05 -26.53
CA THR A 9 6.43 -5.57 -27.90
C THR A 9 5.92 -4.58 -28.94
N ASP A 10 6.40 -4.66 -30.18
CA ASP A 10 5.99 -3.75 -31.28
C ASP A 10 4.48 -3.72 -31.51
N GLU A 11 3.81 -4.87 -31.40
CA GLU A 11 2.36 -4.97 -31.53
C GLU A 11 1.62 -4.24 -30.39
N GLN A 12 2.13 -4.34 -29.18
CA GLN A 12 1.61 -3.59 -28.03
C GLN A 12 1.80 -2.08 -28.21
N VAL A 13 2.94 -1.64 -28.75
CA VAL A 13 3.19 -0.23 -29.06
C VAL A 13 2.21 0.28 -30.11
N LYS A 14 1.99 -0.50 -31.17
CA LYS A 14 1.05 -0.15 -32.25
C LYS A 14 -0.39 -0.03 -31.73
N ASN A 15 -0.81 -0.94 -30.86
CA ASN A 15 -2.12 -0.85 -30.21
C ASN A 15 -2.22 0.38 -29.32
N LEU A 16 -1.17 0.72 -28.58
CA LEU A 16 -1.13 1.90 -27.73
C LEU A 16 -1.21 3.20 -28.54
N ASP A 17 -0.57 3.25 -29.71
CA ASP A 17 -0.70 4.36 -30.66
C ASP A 17 -2.10 4.54 -31.21
N GLN A 18 -2.76 3.41 -31.53
CA GLN A 18 -4.12 3.44 -32.04
C GLN A 18 -5.08 4.01 -30.99
N ILE A 19 -4.99 3.54 -29.76
CA ILE A 19 -5.79 4.04 -28.63
C ILE A 19 -5.48 5.52 -28.37
N ALA A 20 -4.20 5.93 -28.45
CA ALA A 20 -3.82 7.33 -28.25
C ALA A 20 -4.45 8.23 -29.33
N LYS A 21 -4.44 7.80 -30.59
CA LYS A 21 -5.10 8.52 -31.70
C LYS A 21 -6.61 8.65 -31.50
N GLU A 22 -7.29 7.57 -31.12
CA GLU A 22 -8.73 7.57 -30.85
C GLU A 22 -9.11 8.55 -29.73
N ASN A 23 -8.25 8.65 -28.71
CA ASN A 23 -8.43 9.56 -27.59
C ASN A 23 -7.91 10.99 -27.86
N LYS A 24 -7.38 11.28 -29.06
CA LYS A 24 -6.72 12.55 -29.41
C LYS A 24 -5.59 12.92 -28.44
N LEU A 25 -4.86 11.92 -27.95
CA LEU A 25 -3.72 12.07 -27.04
C LEU A 25 -2.42 11.67 -27.74
N SER A 26 -1.29 12.19 -27.25
CA SER A 26 0.00 11.58 -27.55
C SER A 26 0.12 10.27 -26.77
N ARG A 27 0.93 9.33 -27.28
CA ARG A 27 1.23 8.06 -26.60
C ARG A 27 1.72 8.28 -25.16
N GLU A 28 2.58 9.28 -24.97
CA GLU A 28 3.10 9.67 -23.66
C GLU A 28 1.99 10.16 -22.72
N ARG A 29 1.09 11.02 -23.19
CA ARG A 29 -0.06 11.47 -22.38
C ARG A 29 -1.01 10.33 -22.02
N LEU A 30 -1.21 9.38 -22.93
CA LEU A 30 -2.01 8.19 -22.65
C LEU A 30 -1.34 7.33 -21.58
N LEU A 31 -0.04 7.08 -21.67
CA LEU A 31 0.71 6.33 -20.66
C LEU A 31 0.66 7.02 -19.29
N SER A 32 0.92 8.33 -19.24
CA SER A 32 0.82 9.11 -18.01
C SER A 32 -0.57 9.04 -17.41
N LYS A 33 -1.63 9.11 -18.24
CA LYS A 33 -3.02 8.97 -17.78
C LYS A 33 -3.29 7.57 -17.20
N ILE A 34 -2.88 6.50 -17.89
CA ILE A 34 -3.03 5.12 -17.41
C ILE A 34 -2.27 4.92 -16.08
N ILE A 35 -1.05 5.42 -15.98
CA ILE A 35 -0.23 5.35 -14.76
C ILE A 35 -0.91 6.14 -13.64
N SER A 36 -1.37 7.36 -13.91
CA SER A 36 -2.10 8.18 -12.94
C SER A 36 -3.39 7.50 -12.47
N GLU A 37 -4.17 6.89 -13.36
CA GLU A 37 -5.41 6.18 -13.00
C GLU A 37 -5.15 4.87 -12.23
N TYR A 38 -4.02 4.22 -12.52
CA TYR A 38 -3.59 3.02 -11.80
C TYR A 38 -3.05 3.37 -10.40
N LEU A 39 -2.32 4.49 -10.28
CA LEU A 39 -1.79 5.01 -9.03
C LEU A 39 -2.81 5.81 -8.22
N ASP A 40 -3.94 6.21 -8.82
CA ASP A 40 -5.02 6.89 -8.11
C ASP A 40 -5.50 5.97 -6.99
N GLY A 41 -5.29 6.43 -5.75
CA GLY A 41 -5.17 5.58 -4.56
C GLY A 41 -6.38 4.68 -4.33
N LYS A 42 -7.57 5.04 -4.83
CA LYS A 42 -8.75 4.18 -4.76
C LYS A 42 -8.60 2.88 -5.53
N ASN A 43 -8.09 2.90 -6.77
CA ASN A 43 -7.94 1.70 -7.58
C ASN A 43 -6.77 0.85 -7.09
N PHE A 44 -5.67 1.50 -6.69
CA PHE A 44 -4.51 0.83 -6.13
C PHE A 44 -4.84 0.12 -4.80
N LEU A 45 -5.53 0.80 -3.88
CA LEU A 45 -5.93 0.22 -2.59
C LEU A 45 -6.96 -0.90 -2.75
N VAL A 46 -7.86 -0.82 -3.75
CA VAL A 46 -8.81 -1.90 -4.04
C VAL A 46 -8.08 -3.13 -4.61
N ALA A 47 -7.19 -2.93 -5.58
CA ALA A 47 -6.42 -4.01 -6.20
C ALA A 47 -5.48 -4.71 -5.20
N HIS A 48 -4.95 -3.96 -4.22
CA HIS A 48 -4.06 -4.48 -3.18
C HIS A 48 -4.76 -4.64 -1.82
N ARG A 49 -6.09 -4.60 -1.78
CA ARG A 49 -6.87 -4.64 -0.54
C ARG A 49 -6.56 -5.87 0.31
N THR A 50 -6.38 -7.03 -0.33
CA THR A 50 -6.03 -8.28 0.34
C THR A 50 -4.64 -8.19 0.96
N PHE A 51 -3.65 -7.69 0.22
CA PHE A 51 -2.30 -7.45 0.74
C PHE A 51 -2.33 -6.51 1.95
N PHE A 52 -3.01 -5.36 1.85
CA PHE A 52 -3.12 -4.44 2.99
C PHE A 52 -3.85 -5.08 4.17
N LYS A 53 -4.92 -5.85 3.94
CA LYS A 53 -5.65 -6.54 5.01
C LYS A 53 -4.76 -7.57 5.72
N GLU A 54 -3.96 -8.32 4.96
CA GLU A 54 -3.04 -9.32 5.51
C GLU A 54 -1.88 -8.68 6.27
N GLU A 55 -1.25 -7.63 5.73
CA GLU A 55 -0.17 -6.94 6.40
C GLU A 55 -0.64 -6.20 7.66
N VAL A 56 -1.81 -5.56 7.62
CA VAL A 56 -2.41 -4.94 8.81
C VAL A 56 -2.76 -6.00 9.87
N ALA A 57 -3.30 -7.15 9.45
CA ALA A 57 -3.60 -8.26 10.36
C ALA A 57 -2.35 -8.83 11.07
N LYS A 58 -1.16 -8.74 10.45
CA LYS A 58 0.10 -9.14 11.09
C LYS A 58 0.56 -8.17 12.17
N ILE A 59 0.24 -6.88 12.03
CA ILE A 59 0.70 -5.82 12.94
C ILE A 59 -0.21 -5.70 14.18
N ILE A 60 -1.52 -5.94 14.02
CA ILE A 60 -2.50 -5.83 15.12
C ILE A 60 -2.10 -6.63 16.37
N PRO A 61 -1.74 -7.93 16.31
CA PRO A 61 -1.37 -8.70 17.50
C PRO A 61 -0.12 -8.17 18.20
N THR A 62 0.80 -7.57 17.43
CA THR A 62 2.01 -6.95 17.98
C THR A 62 1.67 -5.70 18.78
N LEU A 63 0.75 -4.87 18.28
CA LEU A 63 0.26 -3.70 18.98
C LEU A 63 -0.51 -4.07 20.24
N GLU A 64 -1.38 -5.08 20.18
CA GLU A 64 -2.12 -5.60 21.34
C GLU A 64 -1.18 -6.10 22.43
N LYS A 65 -0.15 -6.87 22.07
CA LYS A 65 0.87 -7.34 23.01
C LYS A 65 1.65 -6.18 23.64
N ASN A 66 2.02 -5.16 22.85
CA ASN A 66 2.71 -3.98 23.37
C ASN A 66 1.84 -3.22 24.37
N ASN A 67 0.55 -3.06 24.10
CA ASN A 67 -0.38 -2.42 25.03
C ASN A 67 -0.51 -3.22 26.33
N GLN A 68 -0.62 -4.55 26.27
CA GLN A 68 -0.66 -5.40 27.47
C GLN A 68 0.62 -5.29 28.32
N VAL A 69 1.79 -5.18 27.67
CA VAL A 69 3.06 -4.99 28.38
C VAL A 69 3.09 -3.62 29.07
N MET A 70 2.61 -2.57 28.40
CA MET A 70 2.52 -1.22 28.97
C MET A 70 1.54 -1.17 30.15
N GLU A 71 0.37 -1.80 30.04
CA GLU A 71 -0.59 -1.91 31.16
C GLU A 71 0.03 -2.60 32.38
N ARG A 72 0.72 -3.73 32.18
CA ARG A 72 1.42 -4.43 33.27
C ARG A 72 2.50 -3.56 33.92
N ALA A 73 3.26 -2.82 33.12
CA ALA A 73 4.27 -1.92 33.64
C ALA A 73 3.65 -0.78 34.47
N LEU A 74 2.51 -0.24 34.04
CA LEU A 74 1.76 0.78 34.78
C LEU A 74 1.23 0.23 36.10
N THR A 75 0.60 -0.95 36.10
CA THR A 75 0.11 -1.59 37.34
C THR A 75 1.23 -1.83 38.34
N PHE A 76 2.39 -2.31 37.87
CA PHE A 76 3.55 -2.52 38.74
C PHE A 76 4.05 -1.21 39.37
N LEU A 77 4.09 -0.11 38.59
CA LEU A 77 4.49 1.20 39.10
C LEU A 77 3.48 1.76 40.12
N GLU A 78 2.19 1.53 39.92
CA GLU A 78 1.13 1.92 40.85
C GLU A 78 1.18 1.12 42.16
N GLU A 79 1.46 -0.19 42.09
CA GLU A 79 1.62 -1.06 43.26
C GLU A 79 2.87 -0.70 44.09
N GLU A 80 4.00 -0.44 43.44
CA GLU A 80 5.23 0.02 44.11
C GLU A 80 5.07 1.40 44.76
N GLN A 81 4.28 2.30 44.16
CA GLN A 81 3.93 3.58 44.79
C GLN A 81 2.99 3.43 45.98
N ALA A 82 2.07 2.44 45.97
CA ALA A 82 1.12 2.20 47.06
C ALA A 82 1.73 1.48 48.28
N HIS A 83 2.86 0.79 48.12
CA HIS A 83 3.58 0.08 49.19
C HIS A 83 4.80 0.85 49.74
N GLY A 84 5.05 2.06 49.27
CA GLY A 84 6.16 2.93 49.68
C GLY A 84 5.85 3.97 50.76
N ASP A 85 4.60 4.02 51.27
CA ASP A 85 4.16 4.82 52.44
C ASP A 85 3.96 3.91 53.68
#